data_AF-A0A382MKV0-F1
#
_entry.id   AF-A0A382MKV0-F1
#
_cell.length_a   1.000
_cell.length_b   1.000
_cell.length_c   1.000
_cell.angle_alpha   90.00
_cell.angle_beta   90.00
_cell.angle_gamma   90.00
#
_symmetry.space_group_name_H-M   'P 1'
#
loop_
_entity.id
_entity.type
_entity.pdbx_description
1 polymer ?
#
loop_
_entity_poly.entity_id
_entity_poly.type
_entity_poly.pdbx_seq_one_letter_code
_entity_poly.pdbx_strand_id
1 'polypeptide(L)'
;MSNTTAKVINLADRRAKKEDEARNAPIPGWIVWLHCPKCNTLEYSEVSMPDGRVHKKCGTLVEEEEIQIDVRAEYTISMRNSKRLDELFRETKIPGFMKPLAKKGIGMLENLQAAEKEYRKRLENIAGGTVSPYQDEWDEKSLDMDLKILDPLGLILTEARQPDLHFPEVES
;
A
#
# COMPACT_ATOMS: atom_id res chain seq x y z
N MET A 1 -12.12 -46.78 26.45
CA MET A 1 -12.63 -45.56 27.09
C MET A 1 -11.70 -44.41 26.70
N SER A 2 -12.07 -43.64 25.68
CA SER A 2 -11.29 -42.49 25.22
C SER A 2 -11.58 -41.31 26.13
N ASN A 3 -10.63 -40.99 27.01
CA ASN A 3 -10.64 -39.75 27.78
C ASN A 3 -10.41 -38.58 26.82
N THR A 4 -11.49 -38.07 26.23
CA THR A 4 -11.49 -36.76 25.59
C THR A 4 -11.53 -35.74 26.73
N THR A 5 -10.35 -35.33 27.20
CA THR A 5 -10.20 -34.18 28.08
C THR A 5 -10.82 -32.98 27.39
N ALA A 6 -12.00 -32.57 27.85
CA ALA A 6 -12.63 -31.33 27.43
C ALA A 6 -11.63 -30.20 27.71
N LYS A 7 -11.06 -29.59 26.66
CA LYS A 7 -10.22 -28.40 26.80
C LYS A 7 -11.06 -27.36 27.54
N VAL A 8 -10.70 -27.05 28.78
CA VAL A 8 -11.27 -25.94 29.53
C VAL A 8 -10.81 -24.67 28.82
N ILE A 9 -11.64 -24.16 27.91
CA ILE A 9 -11.32 -22.93 27.18
C ILE A 9 -11.53 -21.78 28.17
N ASN A 10 -10.42 -21.22 28.66
CA ASN A 10 -10.43 -20.09 29.57
C ASN A 10 -11.13 -18.89 28.92
N LEU A 11 -12.05 -18.26 29.66
CA LEU A 11 -12.77 -17.07 29.19
C LEU A 11 -11.82 -15.91 28.89
N ALA A 12 -10.70 -15.80 29.61
CA ALA A 12 -9.65 -14.83 29.35
C ALA A 12 -8.99 -15.06 27.98
N ASP A 13 -8.63 -16.30 27.66
CA ASP A 13 -8.02 -16.67 26.38
C ASP A 13 -8.97 -16.40 25.21
N ARG A 14 -10.28 -16.63 25.39
CA ARG A 14 -11.30 -16.29 24.39
C ARG A 14 -11.43 -14.79 24.16
N ARG A 15 -11.37 -13.98 25.22
CA ARG A 15 -11.42 -12.52 25.10
C ARG A 15 -10.17 -11.99 24.42
N ALA A 16 -9.00 -12.44 24.85
CA ALA A 16 -7.72 -12.09 24.22
C ALA A 16 -7.71 -12.45 22.73
N LYS A 17 -8.18 -13.65 22.37
CA LYS A 17 -8.30 -14.06 20.97
C LYS A 17 -9.26 -13.17 20.16
N LYS A 18 -10.43 -12.86 20.71
CA LYS A 18 -11.41 -12.00 20.04
C LYS A 18 -10.92 -10.56 19.87
N GLU A 19 -10.24 -10.02 20.88
CA GLU A 19 -9.60 -8.72 20.80
C GLU A 19 -8.49 -8.71 19.76
N ASP A 20 -7.71 -9.80 19.68
CA ASP A 20 -6.66 -9.94 18.68
C ASP A 20 -7.22 -10.05 17.25
N GLU A 21 -8.25 -10.87 17.05
CA GLU A 21 -9.00 -10.96 15.78
C GLU A 21 -9.58 -9.60 15.37
N ALA A 22 -10.14 -8.84 16.32
CA ALA A 22 -10.66 -7.50 16.04
C ALA A 22 -9.56 -6.50 15.69
N ARG A 23 -8.39 -6.58 16.33
CA ARG A 23 -7.23 -5.74 16.01
C ARG A 23 -6.60 -6.07 14.67
N ASN A 24 -6.67 -7.34 14.26
CA ASN A 24 -6.14 -7.86 13.00
C ASN A 24 -7.25 -8.08 11.96
N ALA A 25 -8.40 -7.40 12.09
CA ALA A 25 -9.43 -7.45 11.08
C ALA A 25 -9.06 -6.54 9.88
N PRO A 26 -9.26 -7.01 8.65
CA PRO A 26 -9.05 -6.20 7.45
C PRO A 26 -10.01 -5.01 7.44
N ILE A 27 -9.55 -3.89 6.89
CA ILE A 27 -10.38 -2.70 6.69
C ILE A 27 -10.68 -2.63 5.19
N PRO A 28 -11.91 -2.93 4.74
CA PRO A 28 -12.21 -2.88 3.31
C PRO A 28 -12.17 -1.44 2.81
N GLY A 29 -11.58 -1.25 1.64
CA GLY A 29 -11.59 0.02 0.93
C GLY A 29 -11.47 -0.19 -0.57
N TRP A 30 -11.50 0.92 -1.31
CA TRP A 30 -11.37 0.90 -2.77
C TRP A 30 -10.38 1.98 -3.22
N ILE A 31 -9.58 1.63 -4.21
CA ILE A 31 -8.76 2.57 -4.99
C ILE A 31 -9.26 2.50 -6.41
N VAL A 32 -9.35 3.65 -7.08
CA VAL A 32 -9.79 3.75 -8.47
C VAL A 32 -8.59 4.13 -9.33
N TRP A 33 -8.15 3.25 -10.23
CA TRP A 33 -7.20 3.65 -11.27
C TRP A 33 -7.91 4.37 -12.40
N LEU A 34 -7.20 5.35 -12.95
CA LEU A 34 -7.63 6.25 -13.99
C LEU A 34 -6.64 6.13 -15.14
N HIS A 35 -7.08 5.60 -16.28
CA HIS A 35 -6.31 5.54 -17.51
C HIS A 35 -6.90 6.47 -18.57
N CYS A 36 -6.04 7.26 -19.22
CA CYS A 36 -6.45 8.02 -20.39
C CYS A 36 -5.91 7.35 -21.67
N PRO A 37 -6.75 6.74 -22.51
CA PRO A 37 -6.30 5.99 -23.69
C PRO A 37 -5.60 6.86 -24.74
N LYS A 38 -5.92 8.16 -24.80
CA LYS A 38 -5.29 9.09 -25.75
C LYS A 38 -3.91 9.60 -25.32
N CYS A 39 -3.64 9.70 -24.03
CA CYS A 39 -2.39 10.24 -23.50
C CYS A 39 -1.51 9.17 -22.86
N ASN A 40 -2.04 7.97 -22.70
CA ASN A 40 -1.42 6.87 -21.97
C ASN A 40 -0.99 7.26 -20.55
N THR A 41 -1.78 8.10 -19.90
CA THR A 41 -1.51 8.55 -18.53
C THR A 41 -2.27 7.67 -17.55
N LEU A 42 -1.58 7.23 -16.50
CA LEU A 42 -2.10 6.41 -15.41
C LEU A 42 -2.03 7.20 -14.10
N GLU A 43 -3.16 7.33 -13.43
CA GLU A 43 -3.29 7.99 -12.12
C GLU A 43 -4.20 7.15 -11.23
N TYR A 44 -4.11 7.28 -9.91
CA TYR A 44 -5.07 6.64 -9.00
C TYR A 44 -5.79 7.70 -8.16
N SER A 45 -7.05 7.43 -7.84
CA SER A 45 -7.96 8.30 -7.08
C SER A 45 -8.75 7.51 -6.04
N GLU A 46 -9.12 8.18 -4.95
CA GLU A 46 -9.94 7.62 -3.86
C GLU A 46 -11.44 7.87 -4.06
N VAL A 47 -11.82 8.55 -5.14
CA VAL A 47 -13.20 8.95 -5.44
C VAL A 47 -13.58 8.33 -6.76
N SER A 48 -14.68 7.59 -6.82
CA SER A 48 -15.32 7.16 -8.08
C SER A 48 -16.30 8.25 -8.56
N MET A 49 -16.33 8.52 -9.86
CA MET A 49 -17.21 9.55 -10.45
C MET A 49 -18.30 8.87 -11.31
N PRO A 50 -19.60 9.04 -10.98
CA PRO A 50 -20.69 8.33 -11.67
C PRO A 50 -20.75 8.57 -13.19
N ASP A 51 -20.38 9.78 -13.62
CA ASP A 51 -20.43 10.19 -15.03
C ASP A 51 -19.05 10.08 -15.72
N GLY A 52 -18.09 9.41 -15.07
CA GLY A 52 -16.70 9.32 -15.49
C GLY A 52 -15.94 10.65 -15.36
N ARG A 53 -14.64 10.60 -15.70
CA ARG A 53 -13.75 11.77 -15.71
C ARG A 53 -13.28 12.09 -17.10
N VAL A 54 -13.11 13.38 -17.38
CA VAL A 54 -12.49 13.84 -18.63
C VAL A 54 -11.06 14.29 -18.32
N HIS A 55 -10.10 13.72 -19.04
CA HIS A 55 -8.70 14.11 -18.89
C HIS A 55 -8.51 15.55 -19.39
N LYS A 56 -8.23 16.47 -18.46
CA LYS A 56 -8.18 17.93 -18.71
C LYS A 56 -7.26 18.33 -19.86
N LYS A 57 -6.17 17.58 -20.10
CA LYS A 57 -5.19 17.90 -21.14
C LYS A 57 -5.68 17.57 -22.55
N CYS A 58 -6.43 16.48 -22.73
CA CYS A 58 -6.74 15.95 -24.06
C CYS A 58 -8.23 15.81 -24.36
N GLY A 59 -9.09 16.08 -23.37
CA GLY A 59 -10.55 16.06 -23.48
C GLY A 59 -11.15 14.67 -23.66
N THR A 60 -10.36 13.60 -23.46
CA THR A 60 -10.83 12.20 -23.61
C THR A 60 -11.42 11.70 -22.30
N LEU A 61 -12.44 10.85 -22.40
CA LEU A 61 -13.00 10.14 -21.25
C LEU A 61 -11.93 9.20 -20.68
N VAL A 62 -11.77 9.25 -19.37
CA VAL A 62 -10.86 8.42 -18.59
C VAL A 62 -11.55 7.10 -18.29
N GLU A 63 -10.82 6.01 -18.48
CA GLU A 63 -11.22 4.68 -18.06
C GLU A 63 -10.93 4.53 -16.57
N GLU A 64 -11.91 4.04 -15.81
CA GLU A 64 -11.82 3.90 -14.36
C GLU A 64 -11.91 2.43 -13.98
N GLU A 65 -10.99 1.96 -13.15
CA GLU A 65 -11.01 0.60 -12.61
C GLU A 65 -10.96 0.63 -11.08
N GLU A 66 -12.00 0.10 -10.44
CA GLU A 66 -12.11 0.03 -8.99
C GLU A 66 -11.48 -1.26 -8.46
N ILE A 67 -10.48 -1.12 -7.59
CA ILE A 67 -9.78 -2.22 -6.96
C ILE A 67 -10.13 -2.23 -5.48
N GLN A 68 -10.63 -3.36 -5.02
CA GLN A 68 -10.84 -3.58 -3.60
C GLN A 68 -9.51 -3.83 -2.89
N ILE A 69 -9.31 -3.16 -1.76
CA ILE A 69 -8.10 -3.28 -0.95
C ILE A 69 -8.42 -3.59 0.50
N ASP A 70 -7.48 -4.24 1.19
CA ASP A 70 -7.38 -4.15 2.64
C ASP A 70 -6.54 -2.92 2.99
N VAL A 71 -7.23 -1.84 3.39
CA VAL A 71 -6.62 -0.56 3.78
C VAL A 71 -5.60 -0.75 4.89
N ARG A 72 -5.81 -1.70 5.81
CA ARG A 72 -4.87 -1.98 6.89
C ARG A 72 -3.59 -2.60 6.36
N ALA A 73 -3.71 -3.53 5.42
CA ALA A 73 -2.56 -4.16 4.77
C ALA A 73 -1.73 -3.14 3.99
N GLU A 74 -2.39 -2.35 3.15
CA GLU A 74 -1.79 -1.24 2.39
C GLU A 74 -1.05 -0.26 3.29
N TYR A 75 -1.67 0.11 4.42
CA TYR A 75 -1.08 1.02 5.38
C TYR A 75 0.16 0.41 6.06
N THR A 76 0.09 -0.86 6.42
CA THR A 76 1.19 -1.61 7.04
C THR A 76 2.39 -1.72 6.09
N ILE A 77 2.14 -2.07 4.83
CA ILE A 77 3.16 -2.16 3.79
C ILE A 77 3.79 -0.78 3.55
N SER A 78 2.99 0.28 3.46
CA SER A 78 3.49 1.65 3.31
C SER A 78 4.39 2.08 4.47
N MET A 79 4.05 1.72 5.70
CA MET A 79 4.88 1.97 6.89
C MET A 79 6.22 1.21 6.81
N ARG A 80 6.19 -0.06 6.38
CA ARG A 80 7.41 -0.87 6.15
C ARG A 80 8.30 -0.26 5.08
N ASN A 81 7.72 0.17 3.95
CA ASN A 81 8.41 0.88 2.88
C ASN A 81 9.07 2.16 3.40
N SER A 82 8.35 2.97 4.19
CA SER A 82 8.91 4.20 4.78
C SER A 82 10.10 3.93 5.71
N LYS A 83 10.02 2.87 6.52
CA LYS A 83 11.15 2.46 7.37
C LYS A 83 12.36 2.03 6.54
N ARG A 84 12.12 1.28 5.45
CA ARG A 84 13.18 0.86 4.53
C ARG A 84 13.83 2.05 3.82
N LEU A 85 13.05 3.01 3.37
CA LEU A 85 13.55 4.26 2.81
C LEU A 85 14.41 5.03 3.83
N ASP A 86 13.98 5.14 5.08
CA ASP A 86 14.74 5.80 6.15
C ASP A 86 16.06 5.07 6.48
N GLU A 87 16.13 3.75 6.33
CA GLU A 87 17.36 2.96 6.44
C GLU A 87 18.30 3.24 5.26
N LEU A 88 17.78 3.18 4.02
CA LEU A 88 18.53 3.49 2.81
C LEU A 88 19.12 4.90 2.88
N PHE A 89 18.35 5.89 3.35
CA PHE A 89 18.81 7.25 3.59
C PHE A 89 19.99 7.34 4.55
N ARG A 90 19.97 6.55 5.64
CA ARG A 90 21.05 6.51 6.62
C ARG A 90 22.31 5.90 6.02
N GLU A 91 22.15 4.84 5.23
CA GLU A 91 23.25 4.19 4.49
C GLU A 91 23.84 5.12 3.42
N THR A 92 23.02 5.97 2.79
CA THR A 92 23.49 6.94 1.77
C THR A 92 24.18 8.18 2.33
N LYS A 93 24.41 8.30 3.65
CA LYS A 93 25.22 9.39 4.23
C LYS A 93 26.70 9.22 3.87
N ILE A 94 27.03 9.52 2.62
CA ILE A 94 28.37 9.48 2.03
C ILE A 94 29.21 10.67 2.56
N PRO A 95 30.51 10.48 2.87
CA PRO A 95 31.42 11.56 3.27
C PRO A 95 31.42 12.72 2.25
N GLY A 96 31.59 13.95 2.74
CA GLY A 96 31.24 15.19 2.04
C GLY A 96 31.93 15.50 0.69
N PHE A 97 32.80 14.63 0.17
CA PHE A 97 33.51 14.81 -1.11
C PHE A 97 32.81 14.18 -2.32
N MET A 98 31.79 13.32 -2.15
CA MET A 98 31.02 12.67 -3.25
C MET A 98 29.60 13.25 -3.45
N LYS A 99 29.38 14.51 -3.04
CA LYS A 99 28.07 15.19 -3.02
C LYS A 99 27.30 15.30 -4.36
N PRO A 100 27.91 15.43 -5.56
CA PRO A 100 27.14 15.69 -6.78
C PRO A 100 26.29 14.51 -7.26
N LEU A 101 26.81 13.27 -7.18
CA LEU A 101 26.06 12.05 -7.54
C LEU A 101 25.07 11.64 -6.44
N ALA A 102 25.42 11.84 -5.17
CA ALA A 102 24.57 11.51 -4.03
C ALA A 102 23.27 12.35 -3.97
N LYS A 103 23.31 13.60 -4.44
CA LYS A 103 22.14 14.51 -4.42
C LYS A 103 20.92 13.99 -5.20
N LYS A 104 21.13 13.30 -6.33
CA LYS A 104 20.03 12.75 -7.14
C LYS A 104 19.36 11.56 -6.44
N GLY A 105 20.16 10.66 -5.86
CA GLY A 105 19.64 9.51 -5.10
C GLY A 105 18.87 9.94 -3.85
N ILE A 106 19.41 10.91 -3.10
CA ILE A 106 18.75 11.47 -1.91
C ILE A 106 17.40 12.10 -2.28
N GLY A 107 17.35 12.94 -3.33
CA GLY A 107 16.09 13.56 -3.76
C GLY A 107 15.04 12.54 -4.24
N MET A 108 15.47 11.44 -4.87
CA MET A 108 14.56 10.36 -5.24
C MET A 108 13.97 9.66 -4.01
N LEU A 109 14.81 9.32 -3.02
CA LEU A 109 14.33 8.72 -1.77
C LEU A 109 13.40 9.68 -1.01
N GLU A 110 13.62 11.01 -1.08
CA GLU A 110 12.77 12.01 -0.43
C GLU A 110 11.39 12.04 -1.07
N ASN A 111 11.34 12.00 -2.41
CA ASN A 111 10.10 11.92 -3.16
C ASN A 111 9.33 10.62 -2.88
N LEU A 112 10.02 9.48 -2.81
CA LEU A 112 9.40 8.20 -2.46
C LEU A 112 8.83 8.22 -1.03
N GLN A 113 9.58 8.80 -0.08
CA GLN A 113 9.13 8.94 1.30
C GLN A 113 7.91 9.88 1.41
N ALA A 114 7.88 10.95 0.61
CA ALA A 114 6.73 11.85 0.51
C ALA A 114 5.51 11.14 -0.10
N ALA A 115 5.72 10.35 -1.17
CA ALA A 115 4.67 9.58 -1.81
C ALA A 115 4.04 8.54 -0.86
N GLU A 116 4.86 7.80 -0.08
CA GLU A 116 4.35 6.86 0.92
C GLU A 116 3.56 7.56 2.03
N LYS A 117 4.00 8.75 2.48
CA LYS A 117 3.25 9.56 3.45
C LYS A 117 1.92 10.05 2.90
N GLU A 118 1.89 10.48 1.65
CA GLU A 118 0.67 10.91 0.99
C GLU A 118 -0.30 9.74 0.80
N TYR A 119 0.22 8.58 0.38
CA TYR A 119 -0.55 7.36 0.25
C TYR A 119 -1.23 6.97 1.57
N ARG A 120 -0.51 7.01 2.69
CA ARG A 120 -1.11 6.75 4.02
C ARG A 120 -2.23 7.71 4.38
N LYS A 121 -2.09 9.01 4.09
CA LYS A 121 -3.17 9.98 4.33
C LYS A 121 -4.41 9.64 3.51
N ARG A 122 -4.23 9.17 2.27
CA ARG A 122 -5.32 8.75 1.39
C ARG A 122 -6.01 7.50 1.96
N LEU A 123 -5.25 6.52 2.46
CA LEU A 123 -5.78 5.35 3.16
C LEU A 123 -6.56 5.70 4.43
N GLU A 124 -6.07 6.66 5.23
CA GLU A 124 -6.80 7.18 6.40
C GLU A 124 -8.13 7.84 6.00
N ASN A 125 -8.17 8.55 4.88
CA ASN A 125 -9.41 9.11 4.35
C ASN A 125 -10.39 8.01 3.91
N ILE A 126 -9.91 6.95 3.24
CA ILE A 126 -10.74 5.80 2.83
C ILE A 126 -11.34 5.11 4.06
N ALA A 127 -10.53 4.91 5.12
CA ALA A 127 -10.99 4.31 6.38
C ALA A 127 -11.88 5.24 7.24
N GLY A 128 -12.03 6.51 6.85
CA GLY A 128 -12.77 7.50 7.62
C GLY A 128 -12.09 7.90 8.95
N GLY A 129 -10.77 7.71 9.08
CA GLY A 129 -10.02 8.01 10.29
C GLY A 129 -8.65 7.36 10.37
N THR A 130 -8.06 7.37 11.56
CA THR A 130 -6.73 6.79 11.80
C THR A 130 -6.73 5.28 11.57
N VAL A 131 -5.78 4.81 10.77
CA VAL A 131 -5.56 3.38 10.51
C VAL A 131 -4.43 2.88 11.42
N SER A 132 -4.71 1.82 12.17
CA SER A 132 -3.65 1.11 12.91
C SER A 132 -3.09 0.01 12.03
N PRO A 133 -1.76 -0.12 11.87
CA PRO A 133 -1.19 -1.20 11.06
C PRO A 133 -1.51 -2.57 11.68
N TYR A 134 -1.32 -3.62 10.91
CA TYR A 134 -1.17 -4.97 11.47
C TYR A 134 0.03 -5.03 12.41
N GLN A 135 0.01 -6.00 13.33
CA GLN A 135 1.12 -6.23 14.24
C GLN A 135 2.39 -6.65 13.50
N ASP A 136 3.54 -6.47 14.14
CA ASP A 136 4.85 -6.71 13.51
C ASP A 136 5.04 -8.15 13.02
N GLU A 137 4.35 -9.12 13.61
CA GLU A 137 4.39 -10.55 13.22
C GLU A 137 3.53 -10.88 11.99
N TRP A 138 2.72 -9.92 11.50
CA TRP A 138 1.89 -10.12 10.31
C TRP A 138 2.74 -10.13 9.04
N ASP A 139 2.56 -11.15 8.20
CA ASP A 139 3.29 -11.33 6.94
C ASP A 139 2.41 -10.87 5.78
N GLU A 140 2.94 -9.97 4.93
CA GLU A 140 2.25 -9.56 3.70
C GLU A 140 1.93 -10.74 2.77
N LYS A 141 2.68 -11.84 2.83
CA LYS A 141 2.41 -13.06 2.07
C LYS A 141 1.12 -13.77 2.48
N SER A 142 0.55 -13.42 3.62
CA SER A 142 -0.75 -13.95 4.05
C SER A 142 -1.92 -13.41 3.23
N LEU A 143 -1.70 -12.38 2.40
CA LEU A 143 -2.75 -11.67 1.67
C LEU A 143 -3.33 -12.40 0.45
N ASP A 144 -2.81 -13.57 0.08
CA ASP A 144 -3.24 -14.33 -1.12
C ASP A 144 -3.37 -13.43 -2.38
N MET A 145 -2.39 -12.55 -2.57
CA MET A 145 -2.31 -11.58 -3.68
C MET A 145 -0.88 -11.45 -4.20
N ASP A 146 -0.74 -10.92 -5.40
CA ASP A 146 0.55 -10.70 -6.07
C ASP A 146 1.29 -9.49 -5.48
N LEU A 147 2.42 -9.78 -4.84
CA LEU A 147 3.34 -8.78 -4.29
C LEU A 147 4.54 -8.60 -5.20
N LYS A 148 4.84 -7.36 -5.56
CA LYS A 148 6.04 -6.99 -6.32
C LYS A 148 7.04 -6.29 -5.42
N ILE A 149 8.29 -6.75 -5.46
CA ILE A 149 9.41 -6.11 -4.79
C ILE A 149 10.14 -5.24 -5.81
N LEU A 150 10.29 -3.95 -5.51
CA LEU A 150 11.00 -3.00 -6.34
C LEU A 150 12.50 -3.03 -6.01
N ASP A 151 13.26 -3.77 -6.82
CA ASP A 151 14.71 -3.75 -6.76
C ASP A 151 15.31 -2.45 -7.32
N PRO A 152 16.44 -1.95 -6.77
CA PRO A 152 17.20 -2.50 -5.64
C PRO A 152 16.71 -1.99 -4.26
N LEU A 153 15.61 -1.23 -4.21
CA LEU A 153 15.16 -0.54 -2.99
C LEU A 153 14.53 -1.51 -1.98
N GLY A 154 13.98 -2.63 -2.45
CA GLY A 154 13.27 -3.60 -1.63
C GLY A 154 11.92 -3.07 -1.13
N LEU A 155 11.31 -2.14 -1.85
CA LEU A 155 9.95 -1.64 -1.52
C LEU A 155 8.92 -2.63 -2.04
N ILE A 156 7.87 -2.85 -1.26
CA ILE A 156 6.80 -3.77 -1.60
C ILE A 156 5.64 -2.98 -2.22
N LEU A 157 5.15 -3.45 -3.36
CA LEU A 157 3.90 -3.01 -3.98
C LEU A 157 2.91 -4.18 -3.96
N THR A 158 1.68 -3.90 -3.57
CA THR A 158 0.53 -4.77 -3.74
C THR A 158 -0.02 -4.69 -5.16
N GLU A 159 -0.95 -5.57 -5.53
CA GLU A 159 -1.66 -5.51 -6.81
C GLU A 159 -2.28 -4.14 -7.08
N ALA A 160 -2.91 -3.54 -6.06
CA ALA A 160 -3.56 -2.25 -6.18
C ALA A 160 -2.62 -1.11 -6.57
N ARG A 161 -1.32 -1.28 -6.39
CA ARG A 161 -0.30 -0.28 -6.72
C ARG A 161 0.48 -0.62 -8.00
N GLN A 162 0.04 -1.62 -8.75
CA GLN A 162 0.66 -2.09 -9.98
C GLN A 162 -0.28 -1.86 -11.17
N PRO A 163 -0.20 -0.69 -11.83
CA PRO A 163 -1.16 -0.34 -12.89
C PRO A 163 -1.16 -1.32 -14.05
N ASP A 164 -0.03 -1.96 -14.36
CA ASP A 164 0.10 -2.94 -15.45
C ASP A 164 -0.79 -4.18 -15.27
N LEU A 165 -1.22 -4.49 -14.03
CA LEU A 165 -2.15 -5.58 -13.76
C LEU A 165 -3.60 -5.23 -14.13
N HIS A 166 -3.91 -3.94 -14.16
CA HIS A 166 -5.25 -3.37 -14.38
C HIS A 166 -5.38 -2.89 -15.84
N PHE A 167 -4.30 -2.36 -16.39
CA PHE A 167 -4.20 -1.89 -17.78
C PHE A 167 -3.02 -2.55 -18.51
N PRO A 168 -3.10 -3.86 -18.87
CA PRO A 168 -1.99 -4.62 -19.43
C PRO A 168 -1.54 -4.19 -20.83
N GLU A 169 -2.37 -3.45 -21.56
CA GLU A 169 -2.05 -2.94 -22.91
C GLU A 169 -1.24 -1.63 -22.88
N VAL A 170 -0.97 -1.11 -21.67
CA VAL A 170 -0.23 0.12 -21.45
C VAL A 170 1.22 -0.25 -21.14
N GLU A 171 2.07 -0.36 -22.16
CA GLU A 171 3.52 -0.46 -21.93
C GLU A 171 4.01 0.83 -21.22
N SER A 172 4.41 0.70 -19.96
CA SER A 172 4.92 1.75 -19.07
C SER A 172 6.36 2.18 -19.37
#